data_AF-A0A1M6E105-F1
#
_entry.id   AF-A0A1M6E105-F1
#
_cell.length_a   1.000
_cell.length_b   1.000
_cell.length_c   1.000
_cell.angle_alpha   90.00
_cell.angle_beta   90.00
_cell.angle_gamma   90.00
#
_symmetry.space_group_name_H-M   'P 1'
#
loop_
_entity.id
_entity.type
_entity.pdbx_description
1 polymer ?
#
loop_
_entity_poly.entity_id
_entity_poly.type
_entity_poly.pdbx_seq_one_letter_code
_entity_poly.pdbx_strand_id
1 'polypeptide(L)' 'MSTNKQLLATCLIVIGGVLLIYSMMYDTTSVYIKVVGIIFLMFGLFRATRVWVDDNKKEEEENE' A
#
# COMPACT_ATOMS: atom_id res chain seq x y z
N MET A 1 -7.57 16.39 6.03
CA MET A 1 -6.61 15.25 5.99
C MET A 1 -7.01 14.18 7.01
N SER A 2 -7.52 13.02 6.60
CA SER A 2 -7.78 11.92 7.55
C SER A 2 -6.52 11.05 7.66
N THR A 3 -5.58 11.45 8.50
CA THR A 3 -4.26 10.81 8.74
C THR A 3 -4.34 9.28 8.84
N ASN A 4 -5.46 8.77 9.39
CA ASN A 4 -5.74 7.34 9.53
C ASN A 4 -5.79 6.58 8.19
N LYS A 5 -6.29 7.18 7.10
CA LYS A 5 -6.40 6.50 5.78
C LYS A 5 -5.04 6.36 5.10
N GLN A 6 -4.19 7.38 5.22
CA GLN A 6 -2.81 7.37 4.72
C GLN A 6 -1.94 6.39 5.51
N LEU A 7 -2.05 6.39 6.84
CA LEU A 7 -1.33 5.45 7.72
C LEU A 7 -1.64 3.99 7.36
N LEU A 8 -2.91 3.65 7.13
CA LEU A 8 -3.31 2.29 6.80
C LEU A 8 -2.76 1.84 5.43
N ALA A 9 -2.77 2.75 4.44
CA ALA A 9 -2.20 2.47 3.12
C ALA A 9 -0.69 2.22 3.19
N THR A 10 0.05 3.09 3.89
CA THR A 10 1.49 2.94 4.10
C THR A 10 1.82 1.65 4.87
N CYS A 11 1.03 1.32 5.90
CA CYS A 11 1.25 0.10 6.68
C CYS A 11 1.09 -1.17 5.81
N LEU A 12 0.08 -1.21 4.92
CA LEU A 12 -0.10 -2.30 3.96
C LEU A 12 1.08 -2.44 2.98
N ILE A 13 1.61 -1.32 2.48
CA ILE A 13 2.78 -1.31 1.59
C ILE A 13 4.01 -1.84 2.31
N VAL A 14 4.25 -1.40 3.55
CA VAL A 14 5.38 -1.86 4.38
C VAL A 14 5.27 -3.36 4.65
N ILE A 15 4.10 -3.85 5.05
CA ILE A 15 3.85 -5.28 5.31
C ILE A 15 4.08 -6.11 4.04
N GLY A 16 3.54 -5.68 2.90
CA GLY A 16 3.72 -6.36 1.62
C GLY A 16 5.19 -6.37 1.16
N GLY A 17 5.90 -5.25 1.33
CA GLY A 17 7.32 -5.13 1.04
C GLY A 17 8.17 -6.06 1.92
N VAL A 18 7.92 -6.11 3.23
CA VAL A 18 8.61 -7.02 4.15
C VAL A 18 8.34 -8.48 3.79
N LEU A 19 7.11 -8.85 3.43
CA LEU A 19 6.78 -10.21 2.99
C LEU A 19 7.54 -10.60 1.71
N LEU A 20 7.68 -9.68 0.75
CA LEU A 20 8.45 -9.96 -0.47
C LEU A 20 9.95 -10.10 -0.18
N ILE A 21 10.52 -9.19 0.63
CA ILE A 21 11.93 -9.28 1.03
C ILE A 21 12.18 -10.58 1.79
N TYR A 22 11.29 -10.95 2.73
CA TYR A 22 11.37 -12.23 3.44
C TYR A 22 11.35 -13.43 2.48
N SER A 23 10.48 -13.40 1.47
CA SER A 23 10.38 -14.45 0.46
C SER A 23 11.59 -14.57 -0.47
N MET A 24 12.38 -13.50 -0.59
CA MET A 24 13.64 -13.48 -1.35
C MET A 24 14.81 -13.98 -0.50
N MET A 25 14.80 -13.71 0.80
CA MET A 25 15.86 -14.15 1.73
C MET A 25 15.81 -15.65 2.00
N TYR A 26 14.62 -16.26 1.95
CA TYR A 26 14.42 -17.69 2.20
C TYR A 26 13.93 -18.40 0.93
N ASP A 27 14.82 -19.14 0.26
CA ASP A 27 14.50 -19.91 -0.97
C ASP A 27 13.45 -21.01 -0.75
N THR A 28 13.25 -21.47 0.49
CA THR A 28 12.21 -22.44 0.84
C THR A 28 10.83 -21.80 1.01
N THR A 29 10.71 -20.49 0.82
CA THR A 29 9.45 -19.78 0.98
C THR A 29 8.49 -20.16 -0.14
N SER A 30 7.32 -20.65 0.26
CA SER A 30 6.29 -21.08 -0.68
C SER A 30 5.86 -19.95 -1.62
N VAL A 31 5.60 -20.27 -2.88
CA VAL A 31 5.10 -19.34 -3.90
C VAL A 31 3.87 -18.58 -3.41
N TYR A 32 3.05 -19.18 -2.55
CA TYR A 32 1.89 -18.53 -1.93
C TYR A 32 2.26 -17.26 -1.15
N ILE A 33 3.39 -17.23 -0.40
CA ILE A 33 3.83 -16.05 0.35
C ILE A 33 4.20 -14.91 -0.61
N LYS A 34 4.83 -15.24 -1.75
CA LYS A 34 5.17 -14.26 -2.80
C LYS A 34 3.91 -13.61 -3.37
N VAL A 35 2.91 -14.43 -3.70
CA VAL A 35 1.61 -13.96 -4.22
C VAL A 35 0.90 -13.08 -3.19
N VAL A 36 0.86 -13.50 -1.93
CA VAL A 36 0.27 -12.70 -0.85
C VAL A 36 0.98 -11.35 -0.70
N GLY A 37 2.32 -11.33 -0.69
CA GLY A 37 3.09 -10.08 -0.62
C GLY A 37 2.77 -9.11 -1.76
N ILE A 38 2.61 -9.61 -2.99
CA ILE A 38 2.20 -8.79 -4.14
C ILE A 38 0.77 -8.25 -3.96
N ILE A 39 -0.18 -9.08 -3.52
CA ILE A 39 -1.57 -8.64 -3.29
C ILE A 39 -1.62 -7.52 -2.24
N PHE A 40 -0.89 -7.68 -1.13
CA PHE A 40 -0.79 -6.64 -0.09
C PHE A 40 -0.18 -5.35 -0.63
N LEU A 41 0.87 -5.43 -1.45
CA LEU A 41 1.49 -4.27 -2.09
C LEU A 41 0.53 -3.56 -3.04
N MET A 42 -0.14 -4.30 -3.94
CA MET A 42 -1.08 -3.70 -4.89
C MET A 42 -2.27 -3.06 -4.17
N PHE A 43 -2.79 -3.71 -3.12
CA PHE A 43 -3.89 -3.15 -2.35
C PHE A 43 -3.49 -1.91 -1.54
N GLY A 44 -2.30 -1.94 -0.92
CA GLY A 44 -1.73 -0.80 -0.21
C GLY A 44 -1.49 0.39 -1.13
N LEU A 45 -0.90 0.15 -2.30
CA LEU A 45 -0.67 1.17 -3.31
C LEU A 45 -1.97 1.75 -3.85
N PHE A 46 -2.96 0.90 -4.18
CA PHE A 46 -4.27 1.36 -4.63
C PHE A 46 -4.94 2.31 -3.62
N ARG A 47 -4.89 1.97 -2.33
CA ARG A 47 -5.41 2.86 -1.28
C ARG A 47 -4.61 4.16 -1.19
N ALA A 48 -3.28 4.10 -1.28
CA ALA A 48 -2.44 5.29 -1.24
C ALA A 48 -2.76 6.23 -2.40
N THR A 49 -2.86 5.72 -3.63
CA THR A 49 -3.23 6.49 -4.82
C THR A 49 -4.63 7.08 -4.69
N ARG A 50 -5.60 6.31 -4.17
CA ARG A 50 -6.96 6.83 -3.97
C ARG A 50 -7.01 7.96 -2.95
N VAL A 51 -6.24 7.86 -1.85
CA VAL A 51 -6.14 8.93 -0.87
C VAL A 51 -5.49 10.17 -1.49
N TRP A 52 -4.44 10.00 -2.29
CA TRP A 52 -3.81 11.11 -3.01
C TRP A 52 -4.78 11.81 -3.98
N VAL A 53 -5.56 11.05 -4.76
CA VAL A 53 -6.57 11.62 -5.66
C VAL A 53 -7.67 12.35 -4.88
N ASP A 54 -8.18 11.75 -3.78
CA ASP A 54 -9.20 12.37 -2.94
C ASP A 54 -8.70 13.67 -2.26
N ASP A 55 -7.41 13.73 -1.90
CA ASP A 55 -6.81 14.92 -1.29
C ASP A 55 -6.59 16.02 -2.35
N ASN A 56 -6.07 15.67 -3.55
CA ASN A 56 -5.91 16.63 -4.66
C ASN A 56 -7.25 17.26 -5.12
N LYS A 57 -8.33 16.47 -5.18
CA LYS A 57 -9.65 16.98 -5.58
C LYS A 57 -10.22 18.03 -4.61
N LYS A 58 -9.88 17.94 -3.33
CA LYS A 58 -10.35 18.89 -2.30
C LYS A 58 -9.61 20.22 -2.35
N GLU A 59 -8.32 20.19 -2.71
CA GLU A 59 -7.55 21.42 -2.90
C GLU A 59 -8.02 22.24 -4.10
N GLU A 60 -8.59 21.60 -5.13
CA GLU A 60 -9.22 22.27 -6.27
C GLU A 60 -10.55 22.93 -5.88
N GLU A 61 -11.41 22.23 -5.12
CA GLU A 61 -12.72 22.75 -4.67
C GLU A 61 -12.61 23.84 -3.57
N GLU A 62 -11.53 23.89 -2.79
CA GLU A 62 -11.28 24.96 -1.79
C GLU A 62 -10.70 26.26 -2.41
N ASN A 63 -10.25 26.22 -3.67
CA ASN A 63 -9.63 27.36 -4.37
C ASN A 63 -10.55 28.00 -5.44
N GLU A 64 -11.79 27.52 -5.61
CA GLU A 64 -12.88 28.18 -6.36
C GLU A 64 -13.82 28.97 -5.45
#